data_AF-A0A026W2D4-F1
#
_entry.id   AF-A0A026W2D4-F1
#
_cell.length_a   1.000
_cell.length_b   1.000
_cell.length_c   1.000
_cell.angle_alpha   90.00
_cell.angle_beta   90.00
_cell.angle_gamma   90.00
#
_symmetry.space_group_name_H-M   'P 1'
#
loop_
_entity.id
_entity.type
_entity.pdbx_description
1 polymer ?
#
loop_
_entity_poly.entity_id
_entity_poly.type
_entity_poly.pdbx_seq_one_letter_code
_entity_poly.pdbx_strand_id
1 'polypeptide(L)'
;WWDDECTSELRKKRSLYHSFKLHPNIENQGRYISACREFSNFVKKKRRRAFRAFCESLSFSSDTTNAWNTVRSFSRNNQCKRDEGNNNYTDRDKFYSAFDKIAPTNPIPSCTSTSWFSGGCSVSSLAWAPSRVVAPVYF
;
A
#
# COMPACT_ATOMS: atom_id res chain seq x y z
N TRP A 1 -5.50 8.73 -27.54
CA TRP A 1 -4.13 8.78 -26.98
C TRP A 1 -3.68 7.45 -26.39
N TRP A 2 -4.61 6.55 -26.04
CA TRP A 2 -4.30 5.15 -25.73
C TRP A 2 -4.11 4.35 -27.02
N ASP A 3 -3.08 3.54 -27.11
CA ASP A 3 -2.73 2.73 -28.28
C ASP A 3 -2.11 1.37 -27.90
N ASP A 4 -1.60 0.65 -28.88
CA ASP A 4 -1.03 -0.69 -28.70
C ASP A 4 0.21 -0.69 -27.82
N GLU A 5 1.05 0.36 -27.89
CA GLU A 5 2.19 0.51 -26.98
C GLU A 5 1.74 0.66 -25.52
N CYS A 6 0.69 1.46 -25.25
CA CYS A 6 0.11 1.56 -23.90
C CYS A 6 -0.37 0.20 -23.40
N THR A 7 -0.96 -0.59 -24.28
CA THR A 7 -1.46 -1.93 -23.96
C THR A 7 -0.30 -2.89 -23.68
N SER A 8 0.79 -2.82 -24.45
CA SER A 8 2.01 -3.60 -24.25
C SER A 8 2.66 -3.30 -22.89
N GLU A 9 2.88 -2.02 -22.56
CA GLU A 9 3.45 -1.60 -21.28
C GLU A 9 2.54 -1.97 -20.09
N LEU A 10 1.22 -1.91 -20.27
CA LEU A 10 0.27 -2.38 -19.26
C LEU A 10 0.38 -3.90 -19.04
N ARG A 11 0.54 -4.69 -20.11
CA ARG A 11 0.75 -6.14 -20.02
C ARG A 11 2.05 -6.46 -19.29
N LYS A 12 3.15 -5.76 -19.59
CA LYS A 12 4.43 -5.88 -18.86
C LYS A 12 4.25 -5.63 -17.36
N LYS A 13 3.57 -4.54 -16.99
CA LYS A 13 3.26 -4.23 -15.59
C LYS A 13 2.42 -5.33 -14.92
N ARG A 14 1.40 -5.85 -15.61
CA ARG A 14 0.54 -6.94 -15.11
C ARG A 14 1.32 -8.24 -14.94
N SER A 15 2.22 -8.57 -15.85
CA SER A 15 3.09 -9.74 -15.74
C SER A 15 3.95 -9.67 -14.48
N LEU A 16 4.58 -8.52 -14.21
CA LEU A 16 5.39 -8.34 -13.01
C LEU A 16 4.57 -8.39 -11.72
N TYR A 17 3.35 -7.85 -11.76
CA TYR A 17 2.40 -7.99 -10.64
C TYR A 17 2.05 -9.46 -10.37
N HIS A 18 1.81 -10.24 -11.43
CA HIS A 18 1.52 -11.67 -11.31
C HIS A 18 2.71 -12.43 -10.74
N SER A 19 3.93 -12.15 -11.23
CA SER A 19 5.17 -12.74 -10.67
C SER A 19 5.35 -12.40 -9.19
N PHE A 20 5.08 -11.16 -8.79
CA PHE A 20 5.09 -10.75 -7.38
C PHE A 20 4.02 -11.47 -6.54
N LYS A 21 2.82 -11.66 -7.08
CA LYS A 21 1.75 -12.41 -6.39
C LYS A 21 2.09 -13.89 -6.21
N LEU A 22 2.68 -14.52 -7.21
CA LEU A 22 3.10 -15.92 -7.12
C LEU A 22 4.28 -16.11 -6.17
N HIS A 23 5.25 -15.19 -6.21
CA HIS A 23 6.47 -15.26 -5.43
C HIS A 23 6.74 -13.90 -4.76
N PRO A 24 6.15 -13.65 -3.58
CA PRO A 24 6.31 -12.39 -2.86
C PRO A 24 7.71 -12.30 -2.25
N ASN A 25 8.65 -11.76 -3.03
CA ASN A 25 10.00 -11.44 -2.59
C ASN A 25 10.32 -9.96 -2.84
N ILE A 26 11.34 -9.44 -2.16
CA ILE A 26 11.74 -8.03 -2.21
C ILE A 26 12.12 -7.63 -3.65
N GLU A 27 12.75 -8.53 -4.38
CA GLU A 27 13.18 -8.29 -5.76
C GLU A 27 12.00 -8.09 -6.71
N ASN A 28 11.00 -8.98 -6.68
CA ASN A 28 9.78 -8.92 -7.48
C ASN A 28 8.94 -7.71 -7.10
N GLN A 29 8.88 -7.38 -5.81
CA GLN A 29 8.23 -6.15 -5.35
C GLN A 29 8.92 -4.91 -5.94
N GLY A 30 10.26 -4.86 -5.89
CA GLY A 30 11.06 -3.78 -6.48
C GLY A 30 10.82 -3.64 -7.98
N ARG A 31 10.85 -4.76 -8.72
CA ARG A 31 10.56 -4.80 -10.17
C ARG A 31 9.16 -4.29 -10.49
N TYR A 32 8.15 -4.72 -9.73
CA TYR A 32 6.77 -4.26 -9.93
C TYR A 32 6.61 -2.76 -9.63
N ILE A 33 7.20 -2.25 -8.54
CA ILE A 33 7.16 -0.82 -8.19
C ILE A 33 7.83 0.02 -9.28
N SER A 34 9.01 -0.38 -9.75
CA SER A 34 9.71 0.30 -10.84
C SER A 34 8.86 0.33 -12.11
N ALA A 35 8.27 -0.80 -12.50
CA ALA A 35 7.37 -0.86 -13.65
C ALA A 35 6.12 0.01 -13.47
N CYS A 36 5.59 0.16 -12.25
CA CYS A 36 4.48 1.09 -11.99
C CYS A 36 4.89 2.56 -12.21
N ARG A 37 6.10 2.94 -11.79
CA ARG A 37 6.65 4.29 -11.99
C ARG A 37 6.89 4.55 -13.47
N GLU A 38 7.55 3.62 -14.17
CA GLU A 38 7.80 3.67 -15.61
C GLU A 38 6.50 3.81 -16.40
N PHE A 39 5.51 2.94 -16.14
CA PHE A 39 4.21 2.99 -16.80
C PHE A 39 3.49 4.32 -16.58
N SER A 40 3.49 4.84 -15.34
CA SER A 40 2.89 6.12 -15.01
C SER A 40 3.55 7.27 -15.78
N ASN A 41 4.88 7.30 -15.83
CA ASN A 41 5.62 8.31 -16.56
C ASN A 41 5.39 8.22 -18.08
N PHE A 42 5.37 7.00 -18.63
CA PHE A 42 5.08 6.73 -20.02
C PHE A 42 3.69 7.25 -20.41
N VAL A 43 2.65 6.86 -19.67
CA VAL A 43 1.26 7.29 -19.90
C VAL A 43 1.13 8.81 -19.78
N LYS A 44 1.76 9.44 -18.77
CA LYS A 44 1.75 10.90 -18.62
C LYS A 44 2.38 11.60 -19.82
N LYS A 45 3.53 11.13 -20.30
CA LYS A 45 4.24 11.70 -21.46
C LYS A 45 3.39 11.57 -22.72
N LYS A 46 2.81 10.40 -22.95
CA LYS A 46 1.98 10.12 -24.13
C LYS A 46 0.70 10.94 -24.15
N ARG A 47 0.00 11.00 -23.01
CA ARG A 47 -1.18 11.84 -22.83
C ARG A 47 -0.86 13.31 -23.09
N ARG A 48 0.26 13.83 -22.56
CA ARG A 48 0.69 15.22 -22.78
C ARG A 48 0.94 15.51 -24.26
N ARG A 49 1.62 14.60 -24.97
CA ARG A 49 1.85 14.73 -26.43
C ARG A 49 0.55 14.76 -27.21
N ALA A 50 -0.35 13.83 -26.93
CA ALA A 50 -1.64 13.77 -27.62
C ALA A 50 -2.51 15.00 -27.32
N PHE A 51 -2.47 15.52 -26.08
CA PHE A 51 -3.17 16.75 -25.73
C PHE A 51 -2.61 17.96 -26.50
N ARG A 52 -1.27 18.06 -26.61
CA ARG A 52 -0.62 19.11 -27.40
C ARG A 52 -1.02 19.04 -28.88
N ALA A 53 -0.97 17.84 -29.48
CA ALA A 53 -1.41 17.63 -30.86
C ALA A 53 -2.88 17.99 -31.07
N PHE A 54 -3.74 17.70 -30.09
CA PHE A 54 -5.14 18.13 -30.11
C PHE A 54 -5.27 19.66 -30.07
N CYS A 55 -4.54 20.36 -29.21
CA CYS A 55 -4.53 21.82 -29.18
C CYS A 55 -4.05 22.43 -30.50
N GLU A 56 -3.04 21.84 -31.13
CA GLU A 56 -2.52 22.26 -32.43
C GLU A 56 -3.53 21.99 -33.58
N SER A 57 -4.45 21.04 -33.41
CA SER A 57 -5.52 20.74 -34.38
C SER A 57 -6.76 21.63 -34.26
N LEU A 58 -6.89 22.41 -33.18
CA LEU A 58 -8.03 23.31 -32.98
C LEU A 58 -7.93 24.53 -33.90
N SER A 59 -8.97 24.78 -34.68
CA SER A 59 -9.14 25.96 -35.53
C SER A 59 -10.33 26.79 -35.06
N PHE A 60 -10.43 28.05 -35.50
CA PHE A 60 -11.54 28.94 -35.13
C PHE A 60 -12.92 28.40 -35.54
N SER A 61 -12.99 27.56 -36.57
CA SER A 61 -14.22 26.92 -37.05
C SER A 61 -14.57 25.59 -36.35
N SER A 62 -13.74 25.13 -35.41
CA SER A 62 -14.02 23.89 -34.69
C SER A 62 -15.21 24.03 -33.74
N ASP A 63 -16.01 22.96 -33.61
CA ASP A 63 -17.14 22.94 -32.69
C ASP A 63 -16.66 23.05 -31.23
N THR A 64 -16.95 24.19 -30.63
CA THR A 64 -16.65 24.53 -29.23
C THR A 64 -17.09 23.43 -28.27
N THR A 65 -18.25 22.79 -28.49
CA THR A 65 -18.77 21.74 -27.62
C THR A 65 -17.88 20.50 -27.65
N ASN A 66 -17.52 20.06 -28.85
CA ASN A 66 -16.61 18.93 -29.05
C ASN A 66 -15.21 19.21 -28.47
N ALA A 67 -14.71 20.44 -28.66
CA ALA A 67 -13.44 20.86 -28.08
C ALA A 67 -13.45 20.74 -26.54
N TRP A 68 -14.48 21.29 -25.88
CA TRP A 68 -14.62 21.21 -24.43
C TRP A 68 -14.81 19.78 -23.91
N ASN A 69 -15.58 18.95 -24.62
CA ASN A 69 -15.74 17.54 -24.27
C ASN A 69 -14.40 16.80 -24.32
N THR A 70 -13.60 17.07 -25.35
CA THR A 70 -12.27 16.51 -25.50
C THR A 70 -11.34 16.98 -24.38
N VAL A 71 -11.30 18.27 -24.06
CA VAL A 71 -10.52 18.81 -22.93
C VAL A 71 -10.92 18.16 -21.60
N ARG A 72 -12.22 18.01 -21.34
CA ARG A 72 -12.72 17.35 -20.13
C ARG A 72 -12.29 15.88 -20.05
N SER A 73 -12.25 15.17 -21.17
CA SER A 73 -11.75 13.78 -21.22
C SER A 73 -10.30 13.66 -20.75
N PHE A 74 -9.47 14.68 -21.02
CA PHE A 74 -8.12 14.76 -20.49
C PHE A 74 -8.11 15.14 -19.00
N SER A 75 -8.99 16.02 -18.52
CA SER A 75 -8.97 16.50 -17.13
C SER A 75 -9.52 15.49 -16.10
N ARG A 76 -10.57 14.74 -16.45
CA ARG A 76 -11.35 13.90 -15.52
C ARG A 76 -10.53 12.84 -14.77
N ASN A 77 -9.39 12.42 -15.30
CA ASN A 77 -8.55 11.38 -14.70
C ASN A 77 -7.70 11.84 -13.49
N ASN A 78 -7.65 13.15 -13.19
CA ASN A 78 -6.88 13.68 -12.06
C ASN A 78 -7.72 13.87 -10.79
N GLN A 79 -9.06 13.83 -10.88
CA GLN A 79 -9.95 14.10 -9.75
C GLN A 79 -10.26 12.84 -8.90
N CYS A 80 -10.23 11.64 -9.49
CA CYS A 80 -10.51 10.38 -8.78
C CYS A 80 -9.39 9.92 -7.81
N LYS A 81 -8.45 10.81 -7.43
CA LYS A 81 -7.37 10.50 -6.48
C LYS A 81 -7.20 11.54 -5.37
N ARG A 82 -8.10 12.53 -5.27
CA ARG A 82 -8.05 13.52 -4.18
C ARG A 82 -9.02 13.25 -3.04
N ASP A 83 -10.02 12.41 -3.26
CA ASP A 83 -11.00 12.05 -2.22
C ASP A 83 -11.03 10.55 -2.02
N GLU A 84 -10.08 10.09 -1.21
CA GLU A 84 -10.34 9.15 -0.12
C GLU A 84 -9.06 9.20 0.70
N GLY A 85 -9.10 10.01 1.75
CA GLY A 85 -8.03 10.12 2.71
C GLY A 85 -7.53 8.73 3.04
N ASN A 86 -6.21 8.57 3.00
CA ASN A 86 -5.52 7.45 3.59
C ASN A 86 -5.83 7.47 5.10
N ASN A 87 -7.02 7.01 5.49
CA ASN A 87 -7.46 6.78 6.86
C ASN A 87 -6.82 5.50 7.42
N ASN A 88 -5.62 5.16 6.95
CA ASN A 88 -4.64 4.38 7.71
C ASN A 88 -4.01 5.22 8.84
N TYR A 89 -4.64 6.33 9.24
CA TYR A 89 -4.58 6.71 10.64
C TYR A 89 -5.41 5.67 11.41
N THR A 90 -4.83 4.50 11.64
CA THR A 90 -5.32 3.59 12.65
C THR A 90 -5.20 4.36 13.95
N ASP A 91 -6.32 4.93 14.38
CA ASP A 91 -6.46 5.52 15.69
C ASP A 91 -5.72 4.65 16.70
N ARG A 92 -4.76 5.25 17.41
CA ARG A 92 -3.76 4.52 18.20
C ARG A 92 -4.45 3.55 19.16
N ASP A 93 -5.62 3.93 19.66
CA ASP A 93 -6.42 3.15 20.59
C ASP A 93 -7.13 1.96 19.91
N LYS A 94 -7.50 2.09 18.63
CA LYS A 94 -8.02 0.97 17.82
C LYS A 94 -6.92 -0.05 17.51
N PHE A 95 -5.69 0.41 17.31
CA PHE A 95 -4.55 -0.49 17.12
C PHE A 95 -4.28 -1.30 18.39
N TYR A 96 -4.15 -0.65 19.55
CA TYR A 96 -3.88 -1.34 20.82
C TYR A 96 -5.02 -2.28 21.22
N SER A 97 -6.28 -1.85 21.07
CA SER A 97 -7.43 -2.73 21.37
C SER A 97 -7.55 -3.94 20.43
N ALA A 98 -7.10 -3.84 19.17
CA ALA A 98 -7.01 -5.00 18.28
C ALA A 98 -5.84 -5.91 18.68
N PHE A 99 -4.71 -5.33 19.06
CA PHE A 99 -3.52 -6.05 19.49
C PHE A 99 -3.79 -6.87 20.77
N ASP A 100 -4.44 -6.27 21.77
CA ASP A 100 -4.80 -6.94 23.03
C ASP A 100 -5.78 -8.11 22.85
N LYS A 101 -6.59 -8.10 21.79
CA LYS A 101 -7.47 -9.24 21.44
C LYS A 101 -6.71 -10.42 20.87
N ILE A 102 -5.60 -10.18 20.18
CA ILE A 102 -4.82 -11.21 19.48
C ILE A 102 -3.77 -11.80 20.42
N ALA A 103 -3.18 -10.97 21.29
CA ALA A 103 -2.18 -11.37 22.26
C ALA A 103 -2.48 -10.69 23.61
N PRO A 104 -3.47 -11.18 24.38
CA PRO A 104 -3.74 -10.64 25.70
C PRO A 104 -2.48 -10.76 26.56
N THR A 105 -2.04 -9.65 27.15
CA THR A 105 -0.84 -9.56 27.99
C THR A 105 -0.98 -10.26 29.34
N ASN A 106 -2.17 -10.78 29.64
CA ASN A 106 -2.36 -11.61 30.80
C ASN A 106 -1.69 -12.97 30.55
N PRO A 107 -0.72 -13.40 31.36
CA PRO A 107 -0.23 -14.76 31.30
C PRO A 107 -1.44 -15.68 31.47
N ILE A 108 -1.55 -16.68 30.59
CA ILE A 108 -2.55 -17.76 30.73
C ILE A 108 -2.48 -18.18 32.20
N PRO A 109 -3.57 -18.03 32.99
CA PRO A 109 -3.55 -18.52 34.36
C PRO A 109 -3.13 -19.97 34.25
N SER A 110 -1.97 -20.29 34.83
CA SER A 110 -1.45 -21.65 34.84
C SER A 110 -2.62 -22.53 35.20
N CYS A 111 -2.91 -23.49 34.33
CA CYS A 111 -3.94 -24.47 34.58
C CYS A 111 -3.57 -25.09 35.93
N THR A 112 -4.22 -24.63 37.00
CA THR A 112 -4.19 -25.29 38.28
C THR A 112 -5.03 -26.53 38.06
N SER A 113 -4.37 -27.51 37.44
CA SER A 113 -4.69 -28.91 37.62
C SER A 113 -4.98 -29.05 39.10
N THR A 114 -6.25 -29.26 39.43
CA THR A 114 -6.67 -29.61 40.78
C THR A 114 -6.19 -31.04 40.99
N SER A 115 -4.88 -31.13 41.18
CA SER A 115 -4.15 -32.29 41.64
C SER A 115 -4.45 -32.40 43.13
N TRP A 116 -5.38 -33.28 43.46
CA TRP A 116 -5.55 -33.83 44.79
C TRP A 116 -4.28 -34.62 45.17
N PHE A 117 -3.17 -33.95 45.47
CA PHE A 117 -2.06 -34.59 46.17
C PHE A 117 -1.30 -33.57 46.99
N SER A 118 -1.56 -33.63 48.29
CA SER A 118 -0.72 -33.07 49.34
C SER A 118 0.70 -33.63 49.23
N GLY A 119 1.69 -32.75 49.28
CA GLY A 119 3.10 -33.15 49.36
C GLY A 119 4.01 -31.98 49.04
N GLY A 120 4.38 -31.22 50.07
CA GLY A 120 5.20 -30.03 49.95
C GLY A 120 6.58 -30.30 49.35
N CYS A 121 7.14 -29.27 48.74
CA CYS A 121 8.56 -28.99 48.71
C CYS A 121 8.77 -27.51 48.38
N SER A 122 9.38 -26.83 49.34
CA SER A 122 10.00 -25.51 49.22
C SER A 122 11.07 -25.52 48.13
N VAL A 123 11.03 -24.57 47.19
CA VAL A 123 12.25 -23.94 46.66
C VAL A 123 11.98 -22.49 46.23
N SER A 124 12.90 -21.66 46.66
CA SER A 124 13.13 -20.23 46.49
C SER A 124 12.96 -19.64 45.09
N SER A 125 12.46 -18.40 45.08
CA SER A 125 13.06 -17.19 44.48
C SER A 125 13.71 -17.32 43.09
N LEU A 126 13.11 -16.67 42.09
CA LEU A 126 13.85 -15.99 41.03
C LEU A 126 12.96 -14.91 40.39
N ALA A 127 13.21 -13.67 40.80
CA ALA A 127 12.72 -12.47 40.14
C ALA A 127 13.29 -12.42 38.71
N TRP A 128 12.43 -12.36 37.71
CA TRP A 128 12.81 -11.99 36.34
C TRP A 128 12.43 -10.53 36.12
N ALA A 129 13.44 -9.66 36.20
CA ALA A 129 13.36 -8.31 35.66
C ALA A 129 13.71 -8.37 34.15
N PRO A 130 12.87 -7.82 33.26
CA PRO A 130 13.31 -7.55 31.90
C PRO A 130 14.04 -6.20 31.84
N SER A 131 15.35 -6.26 31.61
CA SER A 131 16.18 -5.10 31.24
C SER A 131 15.64 -4.46 29.96
N ARG A 132 15.19 -3.20 30.05
CA ARG A 132 15.02 -2.33 28.88
C ARG A 132 16.39 -1.95 28.36
N VAL A 133 16.77 -2.46 27.19
CA VAL A 133 17.84 -1.85 26.38
C VAL A 133 17.17 -0.98 25.34
N VAL A 134 17.20 0.33 25.60
CA VAL A 134 16.93 1.38 24.62
C VAL A 134 18.19 1.51 23.77
N ALA A 135 18.11 1.19 22.48
CA ALA A 135 19.17 1.52 21.53
C ALA A 135 18.89 2.89 20.90
N PRO A 136 19.87 3.81 20.87
CA PRO A 136 19.71 5.14 20.29
C PRO A 136 19.80 5.12 18.76
N VAL A 137 18.99 5.98 18.17
CA VAL A 137 19.05 6.45 16.78
C VAL A 137 20.32 7.28 16.61
N TYR A 138 21.13 6.97 15.58
CA TYR A 138 22.12 7.89 15.06
C TYR A 138 21.66 8.41 13.69
N PHE A 139 21.81 9.73 13.56
CA PHE A 139 21.47 10.60 12.43
C PHE A 139 22.18 10.20 11.13
#